data_AF-A0AAD0U8P9-F1
#
_entry.id   AF-A0AAD0U8P9-F1
#
_cell.length_a   1.000
_cell.length_b   1.000
_cell.length_c   1.000
_cell.angle_alpha   90.00
_cell.angle_beta   90.00
_cell.angle_gamma   90.00
#
_symmetry.space_group_name_H-M   'P 1'
#
loop_
_entity.id
_entity.type
_entity.pdbx_description
1 polymer ?
#
loop_
_entity_poly.entity_id
_entity_poly.type
_entity_poly.pdbx_seq_one_letter_code
_entity_poly.pdbx_strand_id
1 'polypeptide(L)'
;MSNTNHDDLKKGPFDTWATTEARRGAEIKTVHVKVNSKAATRQAIIADIRRKKFDFRTHSDWKAKEPAKNPGADWDYKAIAIHHAGNSYNCAADGLTELRRAETTDIKSFGNLSYHYAIDCQGVIYEALDIRFLGAHIEGGNSGVIGIVFLNDLSVRGEAAKHGPGAWSVMKKRGFRAGVAEWIGEQKDKLDVTQDDPTENQLDAAAALITTLLQFFEIKILGGHREFAKTHGSNRPCPGVYGMIVVEMMRRDFNLMPP
;
A
#
# COMPACT_ATOMS: atom_id res chain seq x y z
N MET A 1 -17.09 22.32 -21.78
CA MET A 1 -16.89 22.12 -20.33
C MET A 1 -17.80 20.98 -19.93
N SER A 2 -17.25 19.76 -19.84
CA SER A 2 -18.07 18.58 -19.53
C SER A 2 -18.30 18.55 -18.03
N ASN A 3 -19.56 18.76 -17.65
CA ASN A 3 -20.05 18.66 -16.28
C ASN A 3 -20.10 17.17 -15.93
N THR A 4 -18.95 16.59 -15.58
CA THR A 4 -18.88 15.20 -15.12
C THR A 4 -19.40 15.18 -13.69
N ASN A 5 -20.64 14.73 -13.54
CA ASN A 5 -21.27 14.58 -12.24
C ASN A 5 -20.50 13.48 -11.48
N HIS A 6 -19.94 13.81 -10.31
CA HIS A 6 -19.06 12.91 -9.56
C HIS A 6 -19.73 11.58 -9.13
N ASP A 7 -21.06 11.49 -9.22
CA ASP A 7 -21.81 10.28 -8.93
C ASP A 7 -21.72 9.20 -10.02
N ASP A 8 -21.43 9.57 -11.28
CA ASP A 8 -21.24 8.59 -12.38
C ASP A 8 -19.98 7.73 -12.16
N LEU A 9 -19.00 8.26 -11.43
CA LEU A 9 -17.79 7.54 -11.03
C LEU A 9 -18.07 6.46 -9.98
N LYS A 10 -19.20 6.50 -9.26
CA LYS A 10 -19.47 5.54 -8.18
C LYS A 10 -20.17 4.27 -8.67
N LYS A 11 -20.84 4.30 -9.82
CA LYS A 11 -21.78 3.23 -10.24
C LYS A 11 -21.72 2.84 -11.73
N GLY A 12 -21.02 3.59 -12.59
CA GLY A 12 -20.95 3.30 -14.03
C GLY A 12 -19.84 2.30 -14.42
N PRO A 13 -19.96 1.61 -15.56
CA PRO A 13 -18.95 0.68 -16.09
C PRO A 13 -17.64 1.32 -16.56
N PHE A 14 -17.47 2.65 -16.42
CA PHE A 14 -16.39 3.44 -17.04
C PHE A 14 -16.37 3.34 -18.57
N ASP A 15 -17.50 3.03 -19.19
CA ASP A 15 -17.62 2.98 -20.65
C ASP A 15 -17.52 4.39 -21.24
N THR A 16 -16.40 4.68 -21.88
CA THR A 16 -16.31 5.77 -22.85
C THR A 16 -16.78 5.27 -24.20
N TRP A 17 -17.92 5.77 -24.65
CA TRP A 17 -18.41 5.57 -26.02
C TRP A 17 -17.92 6.72 -26.90
N ALA A 18 -17.51 6.39 -28.13
CA ALA A 18 -17.25 7.36 -29.17
C ALA A 18 -18.01 6.92 -30.42
N THR A 19 -18.73 7.83 -31.04
CA THR A 19 -19.41 7.57 -32.31
C THR A 19 -18.45 7.91 -33.45
N THR A 20 -18.07 6.93 -34.25
CA THR A 20 -17.31 7.16 -35.48
C THR A 20 -18.24 7.72 -36.55
N GLU A 21 -18.17 9.02 -36.82
CA GLU A 21 -18.80 9.63 -38.00
C GLU A 21 -17.80 9.68 -39.16
N ALA A 22 -18.13 9.01 -40.27
CA ALA A 22 -17.40 9.21 -41.53
C ALA A 22 -17.98 10.43 -42.26
N ARG A 23 -17.22 11.53 -42.33
CA ARG A 23 -17.56 12.70 -43.17
C ARG A 23 -16.57 12.82 -44.33
N ARG A 24 -17.07 12.86 -45.56
CA ARG A 24 -16.26 13.18 -46.77
C ARG A 24 -16.29 14.69 -47.00
N GLY A 25 -15.11 15.31 -47.10
CA GLY A 25 -14.96 16.69 -47.57
C GLY A 25 -15.21 17.81 -46.55
N ALA A 26 -15.32 17.50 -45.25
CA ALA A 26 -15.38 18.50 -44.19
C ALA A 26 -14.15 18.39 -43.28
N GLU A 27 -13.56 19.53 -42.92
CA GLU A 27 -12.46 19.60 -41.95
C GLU A 27 -12.98 19.17 -40.57
N ILE A 28 -12.61 17.96 -40.14
CA ILE A 28 -13.04 17.43 -38.84
C ILE A 28 -12.14 18.04 -37.77
N LYS A 29 -12.68 18.98 -36.98
CA LYS A 29 -12.00 19.48 -35.78
C LYS A 29 -11.97 18.37 -34.72
N THR A 30 -10.90 17.58 -34.73
CA THR A 30 -10.67 16.56 -33.71
C THR A 30 -10.33 17.23 -32.37
N VAL A 31 -11.18 17.04 -31.36
CA VAL A 31 -10.88 17.50 -30.00
C VAL A 31 -10.17 16.36 -29.26
N HIS A 32 -8.90 16.55 -28.94
CA HIS A 32 -8.16 15.63 -28.11
C HIS A 32 -8.53 15.89 -26.65
N VAL A 33 -9.28 14.97 -26.03
CA VAL A 33 -9.64 15.05 -24.61
C VAL A 33 -8.66 14.20 -23.81
N LYS A 34 -7.74 14.86 -23.11
CA LYS A 34 -6.88 14.19 -22.13
C LYS A 34 -7.70 13.91 -20.86
N VAL A 35 -8.06 12.65 -20.64
CA VAL A 35 -8.71 12.23 -19.39
C VAL A 35 -7.63 12.05 -18.31
N ASN A 36 -7.26 13.13 -17.63
CA ASN A 36 -6.29 13.13 -16.52
C ASN A 36 -7.00 13.27 -15.15
N SER A 37 -8.06 12.49 -14.95
CA SER A 37 -8.80 12.51 -13.69
C SER A 37 -8.23 11.48 -12.73
N LYS A 38 -7.47 11.94 -11.73
CA LYS A 38 -6.93 11.06 -10.68
C LYS A 38 -8.02 10.23 -9.99
N ALA A 39 -9.21 10.81 -9.82
CA ALA A 39 -10.37 10.11 -9.27
C ALA A 39 -10.89 8.99 -10.20
N ALA A 40 -10.88 9.22 -11.52
CA ALA A 40 -11.25 8.20 -12.49
C ALA A 40 -10.21 7.08 -12.55
N THR A 41 -8.91 7.40 -12.50
CA THR A 41 -7.84 6.39 -12.42
C THR A 41 -7.96 5.53 -11.16
N ARG A 42 -8.18 6.15 -9.99
CA ARG A 42 -8.46 5.41 -8.75
C ARG A 42 -9.64 4.44 -8.93
N GLN A 43 -10.72 4.90 -9.54
CA GLN A 43 -11.87 4.04 -9.84
C GLN A 43 -11.53 2.90 -10.79
N ALA A 44 -10.74 3.17 -11.83
CA ALA A 44 -10.34 2.18 -12.81
C ALA A 44 -9.49 1.07 -12.17
N ILE A 45 -8.61 1.43 -11.22
CA ILE A 45 -7.86 0.46 -10.39
C ILE A 45 -8.83 -0.46 -9.64
N ILE A 46 -9.81 0.12 -8.94
CA ILE A 46 -10.82 -0.65 -8.17
C ILE A 46 -11.62 -1.57 -9.09
N ALA A 47 -12.08 -1.06 -10.24
CA ALA A 47 -12.85 -1.82 -11.21
C ALA A 47 -12.03 -2.97 -11.81
N ASP A 48 -10.75 -2.75 -12.11
CA ASP A 48 -9.87 -3.78 -12.65
C ASP A 48 -9.64 -4.94 -11.69
N ILE A 49 -9.37 -4.64 -10.41
CA ILE A 49 -9.19 -5.67 -9.37
C ILE A 49 -10.47 -6.49 -9.21
N ARG A 50 -11.64 -5.85 -9.17
CA ARG A 50 -12.93 -6.54 -9.08
C ARG A 50 -13.23 -7.39 -10.32
N ARG A 51 -12.84 -6.94 -11.53
CA ARG A 51 -12.97 -7.75 -12.76
C ARG A 51 -12.11 -9.01 -12.69
N LYS A 52 -10.92 -8.93 -12.08
CA LYS A 52 -10.04 -10.06 -11.79
C LYS A 52 -10.57 -10.98 -10.67
N LYS A 53 -11.78 -10.73 -10.16
CA LYS A 53 -12.49 -11.54 -9.15
C LYS A 53 -11.89 -11.51 -7.75
N PHE A 54 -11.08 -10.50 -7.44
CA PHE A 54 -10.63 -10.24 -6.07
C PHE A 54 -11.64 -9.37 -5.33
N ASP A 55 -11.84 -9.66 -4.03
CA ASP A 55 -12.63 -8.79 -3.16
C ASP A 55 -11.83 -7.51 -2.89
N PHE A 56 -12.41 -6.38 -3.24
CA PHE A 56 -11.85 -5.06 -3.00
C PHE A 56 -12.81 -4.22 -2.18
N ARG A 57 -12.37 -3.78 -0.99
CA ARG A 57 -13.12 -2.96 -0.06
C ARG A 57 -12.59 -1.52 -0.07
N THR A 58 -13.39 -0.61 -0.59
CA THR A 58 -13.11 0.84 -0.57
C THR A 58 -13.21 1.40 0.83
N HIS A 59 -12.68 2.61 1.05
CA HIS A 59 -12.86 3.39 2.29
C HIS A 59 -14.31 3.38 2.81
N SER A 60 -15.28 3.56 1.91
CA SER A 60 -16.70 3.53 2.27
C SER A 60 -17.21 2.12 2.64
N ASP A 61 -16.72 1.07 1.98
CA ASP A 61 -17.18 -0.31 2.21
C ASP A 61 -16.86 -0.78 3.63
N TRP A 62 -15.67 -0.42 4.12
CA TRP A 62 -15.23 -0.78 5.46
C TRP A 62 -15.43 0.33 6.49
N LYS A 63 -16.05 1.47 6.11
CA LYS A 63 -16.36 2.64 6.96
C LYS A 63 -15.11 3.27 7.59
N ALA A 64 -14.09 3.49 6.79
CA ALA A 64 -12.85 4.14 7.21
C ALA A 64 -13.12 5.46 7.95
N LYS A 65 -12.25 5.76 8.92
CA LYS A 65 -12.20 7.06 9.57
C LYS A 65 -11.50 8.03 8.63
N GLU A 66 -12.02 9.24 8.57
CA GLU A 66 -11.36 10.33 7.88
C GLU A 66 -9.99 10.61 8.51
N PRO A 67 -8.99 10.97 7.69
CA PRO A 67 -7.71 11.47 8.19
C PRO A 67 -7.91 12.60 9.20
N ALA A 68 -7.26 12.49 10.37
CA ALA A 68 -7.19 13.56 11.36
C ALA A 68 -6.38 14.77 10.88
N LYS A 69 -5.55 14.58 9.85
CA LYS A 69 -4.78 15.63 9.16
C LYS A 69 -4.83 15.40 7.65
N ASN A 70 -4.71 16.46 6.87
CA ASN A 70 -4.55 16.31 5.42
C ASN A 70 -3.18 15.65 5.14
N PRO A 71 -3.14 14.43 4.58
CA PRO A 71 -1.89 13.70 4.31
C PRO A 71 -1.00 14.37 3.24
N GLY A 72 -1.53 15.34 2.50
CA GLY A 72 -0.86 15.91 1.33
C GLY A 72 -1.11 15.06 0.09
N ALA A 73 -0.89 15.65 -1.09
CA ALA A 73 -1.13 14.98 -2.37
C ALA A 73 0.12 14.20 -2.83
N ASP A 74 -0.10 13.05 -3.44
CA ASP A 74 0.91 12.28 -4.18
C ASP A 74 0.25 11.62 -5.40
N TRP A 75 1.02 11.26 -6.43
CA TRP A 75 0.47 10.64 -7.64
C TRP A 75 1.49 10.03 -8.59
N ASP A 76 2.70 10.57 -8.64
CA ASP A 76 3.70 10.17 -9.63
C ASP A 76 4.48 8.95 -9.13
N TYR A 77 3.74 7.89 -8.80
CA TYR A 77 4.30 6.68 -8.21
C TYR A 77 5.25 5.98 -9.17
N LYS A 78 6.48 5.71 -8.69
CA LYS A 78 7.55 5.00 -9.40
C LYS A 78 7.96 3.71 -8.69
N ALA A 79 7.46 3.51 -7.47
CA ALA A 79 7.88 2.43 -6.61
C ALA A 79 6.73 1.84 -5.79
N ILE A 80 6.87 0.57 -5.40
CA ILE A 80 6.02 -0.11 -4.43
C ILE A 80 6.87 -0.57 -3.24
N ALA A 81 6.37 -0.34 -2.03
CA ALA A 81 6.94 -0.85 -0.79
C ALA A 81 6.00 -1.86 -0.14
N ILE A 82 6.51 -3.07 0.10
CA ILE A 82 5.81 -4.11 0.86
C ILE A 82 6.11 -3.96 2.35
N HIS A 83 5.06 -4.09 3.16
CA HIS A 83 5.06 -4.04 4.62
C HIS A 83 4.32 -5.25 5.20
N HIS A 84 4.60 -5.55 6.47
CA HIS A 84 3.73 -6.37 7.33
C HIS A 84 3.19 -5.47 8.45
N ALA A 85 2.06 -5.82 9.04
CA ALA A 85 1.41 -5.00 10.06
C ALA A 85 2.14 -5.03 11.43
N GLY A 86 3.08 -5.97 11.62
CA GLY A 86 3.92 -6.12 12.82
C GLY A 86 3.56 -7.37 13.63
N ASN A 87 4.39 -7.70 14.62
CA ASN A 87 4.37 -9.00 15.30
C ASN A 87 3.09 -9.32 16.09
N SER A 88 2.26 -8.31 16.34
CA SER A 88 1.03 -8.50 17.10
C SER A 88 -0.17 -8.89 16.24
N TYR A 89 0.01 -9.00 14.92
CA TYR A 89 -1.00 -9.34 13.93
C TYR A 89 -0.86 -10.80 13.53
N ASN A 90 -1.97 -11.48 13.24
CA ASN A 90 -1.93 -12.86 12.77
C ASN A 90 -3.17 -13.22 11.95
N CYS A 91 -3.10 -14.36 11.26
CA CYS A 91 -4.18 -14.87 10.43
C CYS A 91 -5.35 -15.51 11.19
N ALA A 92 -5.31 -15.60 12.53
CA ALA A 92 -6.43 -16.11 13.32
C ALA A 92 -7.51 -15.05 13.58
N ALA A 93 -7.17 -13.77 13.45
CA ALA A 93 -8.12 -12.67 13.56
C ALA A 93 -8.82 -12.36 12.23
N ASP A 94 -9.99 -11.75 12.32
CA ASP A 94 -10.70 -11.21 11.15
C ASP A 94 -9.93 -10.03 10.52
N GLY A 95 -9.80 -10.03 9.19
CA GLY A 95 -9.00 -9.04 8.45
C GLY A 95 -9.46 -7.60 8.66
N LEU A 96 -10.77 -7.36 8.73
CA LEU A 96 -11.30 -6.02 9.03
C LEU A 96 -10.94 -5.58 10.45
N THR A 97 -10.94 -6.50 11.41
CA THR A 97 -10.53 -6.21 12.80
C THR A 97 -9.07 -5.77 12.86
N GLU A 98 -8.17 -6.47 12.17
CA GLU A 98 -6.76 -6.08 12.10
C GLU A 98 -6.56 -4.77 11.33
N LEU A 99 -7.29 -4.54 10.22
CA LEU A 99 -7.26 -3.26 9.53
C LEU A 99 -7.67 -2.10 10.44
N ARG A 100 -8.71 -2.27 11.28
CA ARG A 100 -9.15 -1.26 12.26
C ARG A 100 -8.13 -0.99 13.35
N ARG A 101 -7.37 -2.01 13.73
CA ARG A 101 -6.27 -1.88 14.67
C ARG A 101 -5.12 -1.06 14.06
N ALA A 102 -4.78 -1.32 12.80
CA ALA A 102 -3.80 -0.54 12.06
C ALA A 102 -4.26 0.92 11.92
N GLU A 103 -5.50 1.15 11.47
CA GLU A 103 -6.13 2.48 11.39
C GLU A 103 -6.02 3.25 12.72
N THR A 104 -6.39 2.61 13.82
CA THR A 104 -6.40 3.24 15.14
C THR A 104 -5.00 3.61 15.63
N THR A 105 -3.99 2.79 15.31
CA THR A 105 -2.60 3.02 15.68
C THR A 105 -1.97 4.13 14.83
N ASP A 106 -2.23 4.09 13.53
CA ASP A 106 -1.63 5.01 12.57
C ASP A 106 -2.26 6.40 12.65
N ILE A 107 -3.58 6.52 12.81
CA ILE A 107 -4.22 7.83 12.98
C ILE A 107 -3.66 8.57 14.21
N LYS A 108 -3.37 7.85 15.30
CA LYS A 108 -2.77 8.46 16.51
C LYS A 108 -1.35 8.96 16.25
N SER A 109 -0.60 8.27 15.39
CA SER A 109 0.83 8.52 15.18
C SER A 109 1.10 9.49 14.03
N PHE A 110 0.34 9.38 12.94
CA PHE A 110 0.58 10.04 11.66
C PHE A 110 -0.60 10.91 11.22
N GLY A 111 -1.81 10.67 11.76
CA GLY A 111 -3.02 11.40 11.39
C GLY A 111 -3.83 10.73 10.28
N ASN A 112 -3.35 9.63 9.72
CA ASN A 112 -4.03 8.81 8.72
C ASN A 112 -3.44 7.40 8.76
N LEU A 113 -4.11 6.44 8.13
CA LEU A 113 -3.54 5.12 7.89
C LEU A 113 -2.34 5.25 6.94
N SER A 114 -1.20 4.64 7.28
CA SER A 114 0.09 4.95 6.65
C SER A 114 0.23 4.39 5.24
N TYR A 115 -0.47 3.30 4.94
CA TYR A 115 -0.37 2.53 3.70
C TYR A 115 -1.51 2.86 2.74
N HIS A 116 -1.29 2.66 1.45
CA HIS A 116 -2.32 2.90 0.44
C HIS A 116 -3.27 1.70 0.32
N TYR A 117 -2.71 0.49 0.39
CA TYR A 117 -3.47 -0.75 0.35
C TYR A 117 -3.11 -1.67 1.51
N ALA A 118 -4.07 -2.47 1.96
CA ALA A 118 -3.85 -3.55 2.91
C ALA A 118 -4.42 -4.87 2.36
N ILE A 119 -3.80 -5.99 2.71
CA ILE A 119 -4.21 -7.34 2.28
C ILE A 119 -4.32 -8.23 3.52
N ASP A 120 -5.50 -8.78 3.77
CA ASP A 120 -5.71 -9.74 4.86
C ASP A 120 -5.35 -11.18 4.47
N CYS A 121 -5.34 -12.10 5.43
CA CYS A 121 -4.98 -13.49 5.20
C CYS A 121 -5.95 -14.26 4.27
N GLN A 122 -7.14 -13.72 4.02
CA GLN A 122 -8.12 -14.26 3.08
C GLN A 122 -7.95 -13.70 1.66
N GLY A 123 -7.01 -12.78 1.45
CA GLY A 123 -6.74 -12.14 0.16
C GLY A 123 -7.69 -10.98 -0.16
N VAL A 124 -8.43 -10.46 0.83
CA VAL A 124 -9.25 -9.25 0.64
C VAL A 124 -8.31 -8.04 0.54
N ILE A 125 -8.49 -7.25 -0.51
CA ILE A 125 -7.72 -6.02 -0.73
C ILE A 125 -8.53 -4.85 -0.19
N TYR A 126 -7.97 -4.12 0.76
CA TYR A 126 -8.57 -2.91 1.29
C TYR A 126 -7.87 -1.69 0.71
N GLU A 127 -8.67 -0.73 0.27
CA GLU A 127 -8.20 0.64 0.16
C GLU A 127 -8.00 1.18 1.58
N ALA A 128 -6.75 1.42 1.95
CA ALA A 128 -6.39 1.81 3.30
C ALA A 128 -6.17 3.34 3.40
N LEU A 129 -5.48 3.92 2.42
CA LEU A 129 -5.41 5.36 2.17
C LEU A 129 -5.68 5.59 0.69
N ASP A 130 -6.50 6.59 0.37
CA ASP A 130 -6.77 6.95 -1.02
C ASP A 130 -5.45 7.19 -1.77
N ILE A 131 -5.29 6.51 -2.90
CA ILE A 131 -4.08 6.55 -3.75
C ILE A 131 -3.74 7.94 -4.32
N ARG A 132 -4.54 8.96 -4.04
CA ARG A 132 -4.25 10.37 -4.38
C ARG A 132 -3.47 11.10 -3.29
N PHE A 133 -3.24 10.45 -2.16
CA PHE A 133 -2.61 11.03 -0.99
C PHE A 133 -1.26 10.43 -0.69
N LEU A 134 -0.40 11.24 -0.07
CA LEU A 134 0.91 10.81 0.39
C LEU A 134 0.77 9.87 1.59
N GLY A 135 1.36 8.69 1.49
CA GLY A 135 1.45 7.75 2.62
C GLY A 135 2.40 8.21 3.72
N ALA A 136 2.42 7.47 4.83
CA ALA A 136 3.29 7.71 5.99
C ALA A 136 4.07 6.45 6.42
N HIS A 137 4.41 5.59 5.45
CA HIS A 137 4.91 4.23 5.68
C HIS A 137 6.44 4.08 5.60
N ILE A 138 7.18 5.02 5.00
CA ILE A 138 8.65 5.07 4.97
C ILE A 138 9.15 6.40 5.52
N GLU A 139 10.00 6.36 6.54
CA GLU A 139 10.59 7.56 7.12
C GLU A 139 11.49 8.28 6.10
N GLY A 140 11.10 9.51 5.72
CA GLY A 140 11.85 10.34 4.79
C GLY A 140 11.72 9.97 3.30
N GLY A 141 10.91 8.97 2.95
CA GLY A 141 10.88 8.38 1.60
C GLY A 141 9.51 7.96 1.07
N ASN A 142 8.43 8.65 1.46
CA ASN A 142 7.07 8.29 1.05
C ASN A 142 6.70 8.72 -0.38
N SER A 143 7.25 9.84 -0.86
CA SER A 143 6.84 10.45 -2.14
C SER A 143 7.15 9.54 -3.32
N GLY A 144 6.14 9.29 -4.15
CA GLY A 144 6.25 8.41 -5.31
C GLY A 144 6.33 6.91 -4.95
N VAL A 145 6.03 6.53 -3.70
CA VAL A 145 6.04 5.14 -3.22
C VAL A 145 4.67 4.68 -2.72
N ILE A 146 4.08 3.71 -3.42
CA ILE A 146 2.85 3.05 -2.98
C ILE A 146 3.20 2.05 -1.87
N GLY A 147 2.52 2.15 -0.74
CA GLY A 147 2.68 1.23 0.39
C GLY A 147 1.58 0.17 0.39
N ILE A 148 1.96 -1.10 0.40
CA ILE A 148 1.07 -2.26 0.52
C ILE A 148 1.42 -3.00 1.82
N VAL A 149 0.46 -3.16 2.73
CA VAL A 149 0.67 -3.87 4.00
C VAL A 149 -0.07 -5.20 4.03
N PHE A 150 0.63 -6.25 4.45
CA PHE A 150 0.04 -7.55 4.77
C PHE A 150 -0.40 -7.53 6.25
N LEU A 151 -1.67 -7.86 6.52
CA LEU A 151 -2.28 -7.77 7.86
C LEU A 151 -1.97 -9.00 8.74
N ASN A 152 -0.71 -9.44 8.77
CA ASN A 152 -0.20 -10.53 9.59
C ASN A 152 1.28 -10.31 9.95
N ASP A 153 1.82 -11.17 10.81
CA ASP A 153 3.23 -11.17 11.14
C ASP A 153 4.05 -12.07 10.21
N LEU A 154 4.82 -11.43 9.32
CA LEU A 154 5.74 -12.07 8.39
C LEU A 154 7.21 -12.07 8.88
N SER A 155 7.44 -11.77 10.16
CA SER A 155 8.76 -11.79 10.77
C SER A 155 9.14 -13.16 11.36
N VAL A 156 10.44 -13.35 11.60
CA VAL A 156 10.95 -14.50 12.36
C VAL A 156 11.58 -14.04 13.67
N ARG A 157 11.62 -14.92 14.67
CA ARG A 157 12.17 -14.59 16.00
C ARG A 157 13.57 -13.97 15.94
N GLY A 158 13.75 -12.86 16.66
CA GLY A 158 15.03 -12.16 16.78
C GLY A 158 15.40 -11.30 15.58
N GLU A 159 14.52 -11.17 14.58
CA GLU A 159 14.72 -10.37 13.40
C GLU A 159 14.81 -8.87 13.72
N ALA A 160 14.04 -8.38 14.69
CA ALA A 160 14.11 -6.97 15.11
C ALA A 160 15.49 -6.61 15.65
N ALA A 161 16.12 -7.50 16.43
CA ALA A 161 17.46 -7.27 16.95
C ALA A 161 18.56 -7.31 15.87
N LYS A 162 18.33 -8.08 14.78
CA LYS A 162 19.30 -8.23 13.68
C LYS A 162 19.19 -7.14 12.62
N HIS A 163 17.96 -6.69 12.33
CA HIS A 163 17.65 -5.81 11.21
C HIS A 163 17.02 -4.48 11.61
N GLY A 164 16.76 -4.28 12.91
CA GLY A 164 16.26 -3.03 13.46
C GLY A 164 17.30 -1.90 13.52
N PRO A 165 16.86 -0.68 13.80
CA PRO A 165 17.72 0.49 13.97
C PRO A 165 18.63 0.39 15.20
N GLY A 166 18.30 -0.47 16.17
CA GLY A 166 18.94 -0.56 17.47
C GLY A 166 18.44 0.52 18.43
N ALA A 167 18.10 0.12 19.65
CA ALA A 167 17.61 1.02 20.71
C ALA A 167 18.49 2.27 20.94
N TRP A 168 19.82 2.13 20.85
CA TRP A 168 20.77 3.23 21.01
C TRP A 168 20.67 4.28 19.89
N SER A 169 20.51 3.83 18.64
CA SER A 169 20.34 4.71 17.48
C SER A 169 19.02 5.47 17.56
N VAL A 170 17.93 4.78 17.92
CA VAL A 170 16.61 5.40 18.13
C VAL A 170 16.64 6.38 19.28
N MET A 171 17.32 6.06 20.39
CA MET A 171 17.49 6.99 21.51
C MET A 171 18.18 8.29 21.06
N LYS A 172 19.25 8.19 20.28
CA LYS A 172 20.00 9.35 19.80
C LYS A 172 19.19 10.22 18.84
N LYS A 173 18.38 9.61 17.96
CA LYS A 173 17.57 10.33 16.95
C LYS A 173 16.22 10.84 17.47
N ARG A 174 15.54 10.06 18.31
CA ARG A 174 14.13 10.27 18.71
C ARG A 174 13.94 10.39 20.23
N GLY A 175 15.02 10.37 21.00
CA GLY A 175 15.02 10.55 22.46
C GLY A 175 14.85 9.26 23.26
N PHE A 176 15.11 9.37 24.56
CA PHE A 176 15.18 8.25 25.51
C PHE A 176 13.92 7.35 25.51
N ARG A 177 12.72 7.95 25.52
CA ARG A 177 11.45 7.19 25.51
C ARG A 177 11.30 6.29 24.27
N ALA A 178 11.68 6.79 23.10
CA ALA A 178 11.62 6.01 21.86
C ALA A 178 12.65 4.88 21.85
N GLY A 179 13.86 5.12 22.40
CA GLY A 179 14.87 4.08 22.56
C GLY A 179 14.44 2.94 23.49
N VAL A 180 13.77 3.27 24.61
CA VAL A 180 13.21 2.25 25.53
C VAL A 180 12.10 1.45 24.85
N ALA A 181 11.22 2.10 24.08
CA ALA A 181 10.18 1.41 23.32
C ALA A 181 10.77 0.44 22.27
N GLU A 182 11.81 0.87 21.55
CA GLU A 182 12.54 0.02 20.61
C GLU A 182 13.16 -1.20 21.32
N TRP A 183 13.83 -0.99 22.47
CA TRP A 183 14.43 -2.09 23.24
C TRP A 183 13.39 -3.10 23.74
N ILE A 184 12.23 -2.62 24.23
CA ILE A 184 11.12 -3.50 24.64
C ILE A 184 10.59 -4.27 23.43
N GLY A 185 10.48 -3.63 22.27
CA GLY A 185 10.13 -4.28 21.00
C GLY A 185 11.11 -5.39 20.63
N GLU A 186 12.41 -5.09 20.62
CA GLU A 186 13.49 -6.06 20.35
C GLU A 186 13.48 -7.24 21.34
N GLN A 187 13.16 -7.03 22.62
CA GLN A 187 13.09 -8.12 23.60
C GLN A 187 11.83 -8.96 23.45
N LYS A 188 10.69 -8.34 23.12
CA LYS A 188 9.44 -9.07 22.82
C LYS A 188 9.60 -9.96 21.59
N ASP A 189 10.25 -9.46 20.54
CA ASP A 189 10.54 -10.19 19.31
C ASP A 189 11.40 -11.45 19.53
N LYS A 190 12.28 -11.46 20.55
CA LYS A 190 13.06 -12.65 20.93
C LYS A 190 12.24 -13.71 21.65
N LEU A 191 11.15 -13.31 22.29
CA LEU A 191 10.28 -14.18 23.08
C LEU A 191 9.03 -14.61 22.31
N ASP A 192 8.80 -14.03 21.13
CA ASP A 192 7.67 -14.38 20.28
C ASP A 192 7.75 -15.85 19.88
N VAL A 193 6.61 -16.54 19.89
CA VAL A 193 6.51 -17.96 19.50
C VAL A 193 5.59 -18.20 18.31
N THR A 194 4.92 -17.16 17.84
CA THR A 194 3.96 -17.18 16.74
C THR A 194 4.55 -16.48 15.53
N GLN A 195 4.40 -17.07 14.34
CA GLN A 195 4.78 -16.47 13.06
C GLN A 195 3.79 -16.97 12.01
N ASP A 196 3.48 -16.15 11.01
CA ASP A 196 2.66 -16.56 9.87
C ASP A 196 3.50 -16.57 8.59
N ASP A 197 3.25 -17.56 7.74
CA ASP A 197 3.66 -17.53 6.35
C ASP A 197 2.60 -16.76 5.55
N PRO A 198 2.96 -16.03 4.47
CA PRO A 198 1.97 -15.38 3.63
C PRO A 198 1.09 -16.44 2.96
N THR A 199 -0.23 -16.28 3.04
CA THR A 199 -1.16 -17.27 2.47
C THR A 199 -1.16 -17.20 0.95
N GLU A 200 -1.54 -18.29 0.27
CA GLU A 200 -1.70 -18.28 -1.19
C GLU A 200 -2.67 -17.18 -1.65
N ASN A 201 -3.77 -16.98 -0.92
CA ASN A 201 -4.72 -15.90 -1.19
C ASN A 201 -4.09 -14.51 -1.10
N GLN A 202 -3.18 -14.29 -0.13
CA GLN A 202 -2.44 -13.04 -0.01
C GLN A 202 -1.49 -12.82 -1.18
N LEU A 203 -0.78 -13.87 -1.61
CA LEU A 203 0.14 -13.82 -2.74
C LEU A 203 -0.62 -13.50 -4.04
N ASP A 204 -1.74 -14.17 -4.29
CA ASP A 204 -2.59 -13.94 -5.46
C ASP A 204 -3.17 -12.51 -5.46
N ALA A 205 -3.66 -12.05 -4.31
CA ALA A 205 -4.18 -10.69 -4.16
C ALA A 205 -3.09 -9.63 -4.39
N ALA A 206 -1.90 -9.84 -3.85
CA ALA A 206 -0.76 -8.94 -4.05
C ALA A 206 -0.32 -8.91 -5.52
N ALA A 207 -0.22 -10.07 -6.18
CA ALA A 207 0.10 -10.16 -7.59
C ALA A 207 -0.94 -9.45 -8.47
N ALA A 208 -2.24 -9.64 -8.17
CA ALA A 208 -3.32 -8.97 -8.88
C ALA A 208 -3.28 -7.45 -8.71
N LEU A 209 -3.08 -6.98 -7.47
CA LEU A 209 -2.96 -5.57 -7.14
C LEU A 209 -1.74 -4.93 -7.83
N ILE A 210 -0.55 -5.54 -7.72
CA ILE A 210 0.67 -5.04 -8.36
C ILE A 210 0.46 -4.98 -9.87
N THR A 211 -0.03 -6.05 -10.49
CA THR A 211 -0.33 -6.09 -11.93
C THR A 211 -1.26 -4.95 -12.34
N THR A 212 -2.31 -4.66 -11.55
CA THR A 212 -3.20 -3.53 -11.81
C THR A 212 -2.45 -2.20 -11.70
N LEU A 213 -1.67 -1.98 -10.64
CA LEU A 213 -0.93 -0.73 -10.43
C LEU A 213 0.06 -0.44 -11.56
N LEU A 214 0.75 -1.46 -12.08
CA LEU A 214 1.68 -1.34 -13.22
C LEU A 214 0.98 -0.88 -14.52
N GLN A 215 -0.33 -1.09 -14.67
CA GLN A 215 -1.08 -0.59 -15.83
C GLN A 215 -1.36 0.91 -15.76
N PHE A 216 -1.41 1.48 -14.56
CA PHE A 216 -1.79 2.87 -14.33
C PHE A 216 -0.61 3.77 -13.98
N PHE A 217 0.48 3.20 -13.48
CA PHE A 217 1.67 3.92 -13.06
C PHE A 217 2.93 3.29 -13.67
N GLU A 218 3.91 4.13 -14.02
CA GLU A 218 5.20 3.70 -14.56
C GLU A 218 6.14 3.28 -13.40
N ILE A 219 5.74 2.26 -12.67
CA ILE A 219 6.48 1.71 -11.54
C ILE A 219 7.60 0.82 -12.06
N LYS A 220 8.82 1.07 -11.57
CA LYS A 220 10.03 0.31 -11.95
C LYS A 220 10.72 -0.35 -10.77
N ILE A 221 10.30 0.01 -9.55
CA ILE A 221 10.95 -0.39 -8.31
C ILE A 221 9.93 -1.11 -7.42
N LEU A 222 10.31 -2.27 -6.87
CA LEU A 222 9.56 -2.93 -5.81
C LEU A 222 10.54 -3.38 -4.74
N GLY A 223 10.29 -3.00 -3.49
CA GLY A 223 11.13 -3.38 -2.37
C GLY A 223 10.35 -3.59 -1.09
N GLY A 224 11.02 -4.12 -0.08
CA GLY A 224 10.50 -4.11 1.29
C GLY A 224 10.77 -2.78 1.98
N HIS A 225 9.99 -2.44 3.01
CA HIS A 225 10.31 -1.31 3.89
C HIS A 225 11.78 -1.33 4.36
N ARG A 226 12.34 -2.50 4.66
CA ARG A 226 13.75 -2.70 5.00
C ARG A 226 14.72 -2.11 3.99
N GLU A 227 14.46 -2.29 2.70
CA GLU A 227 15.33 -1.81 1.63
C GLU A 227 15.20 -0.28 1.50
N PHE A 228 13.98 0.25 1.45
CA PHE A 228 13.74 1.70 1.41
C PHE A 228 14.26 2.44 2.66
N ALA A 229 14.15 1.82 3.84
CA ALA A 229 14.67 2.40 5.08
C ALA A 229 16.18 2.65 4.97
N LYS A 230 16.92 1.70 4.38
CA LYS A 230 18.37 1.80 4.17
C LYS A 230 18.75 2.92 3.20
N THR A 231 18.00 3.08 2.10
CA THR A 231 18.26 4.17 1.14
C THR A 231 18.06 5.55 1.76
N HIS A 232 17.31 5.65 2.86
CA HIS A 232 17.07 6.88 3.62
C HIS A 232 17.85 6.95 4.96
N GLY A 233 18.89 6.13 5.14
CA GLY A 233 19.77 6.21 6.32
C GLY A 233 19.14 5.73 7.64
N SER A 234 18.19 4.81 7.54
CA SER A 234 17.57 4.11 8.67
C SER A 234 17.60 2.59 8.45
N ASN A 235 17.23 1.81 9.47
CA ASN A 235 17.07 0.37 9.34
C ASN A 235 15.72 -0.01 9.94
N ARG A 236 15.03 -0.96 9.31
CA ARG A 236 13.74 -1.50 9.75
C ARG A 236 13.69 -3.01 9.47
N PRO A 237 13.14 -3.81 10.40
CA PRO A 237 12.96 -5.24 10.18
C PRO A 237 11.78 -5.52 9.23
N CYS A 238 10.73 -4.69 9.23
CA CYS A 238 9.61 -4.77 8.28
C CYS A 238 10.13 -4.83 6.82
N PRO A 239 9.60 -5.69 5.94
CA PRO A 239 8.40 -6.52 6.09
C PRO A 239 8.62 -7.91 6.71
N GLY A 240 9.74 -8.14 7.41
CA GLY A 240 10.11 -9.46 7.94
C GLY A 240 10.73 -10.38 6.87
N VAL A 241 11.27 -11.53 7.27
CA VAL A 241 11.91 -12.48 6.34
C VAL A 241 10.90 -12.93 5.27
N TYR A 242 9.70 -13.33 5.66
CA TYR A 242 8.70 -13.80 4.70
C TYR A 242 8.19 -12.68 3.81
N GLY A 243 8.05 -11.46 4.34
CA GLY A 243 7.75 -10.31 3.50
C GLY A 243 8.85 -9.99 2.49
N MET A 244 10.13 -10.21 2.84
CA MET A 244 11.24 -10.08 1.90
C MET A 244 11.23 -11.19 0.83
N ILE A 245 10.79 -12.40 1.17
CA ILE A 245 10.56 -13.48 0.18
C ILE A 245 9.46 -13.05 -0.80
N VAL A 246 8.35 -12.49 -0.31
CA VAL A 246 7.30 -11.93 -1.19
C VAL A 246 7.87 -10.84 -2.11
N VAL A 247 8.70 -9.93 -1.59
CA VAL A 247 9.37 -8.90 -2.39
C VAL A 247 10.22 -9.50 -3.50
N GLU A 248 11.03 -10.51 -3.20
CA GLU A 248 11.86 -11.19 -4.20
C GLU A 248 11.04 -11.92 -5.27
N MET A 249 9.97 -12.61 -4.86
CA MET A 249 9.04 -13.26 -5.78
C MET A 249 8.39 -12.23 -6.71
N MET A 250 7.78 -11.18 -6.17
CA MET A 250 7.07 -10.17 -6.97
C MET A 250 8.03 -9.38 -7.88
N ARG A 251 9.24 -9.05 -7.41
CA ARG A 251 10.27 -8.43 -8.28
C ARG A 251 10.60 -9.29 -9.48
N ARG A 252 10.83 -10.59 -9.27
CA ARG A 252 11.16 -11.53 -10.34
C ARG A 252 10.00 -11.66 -11.33
N ASP A 253 8.79 -11.86 -10.80
CA ASP A 253 7.62 -12.15 -11.63
C ASP A 253 7.17 -10.93 -12.46
N PHE A 254 7.41 -9.72 -11.97
CA PHE A 254 7.08 -8.46 -12.66
C PHE A 254 8.28 -7.73 -13.27
N ASN A 255 9.49 -8.31 -13.22
CA ASN A 255 10.73 -7.71 -13.71
C ASN A 255 10.99 -6.29 -13.16
N LEU A 256 10.86 -6.13 -11.84
CA LEU A 256 11.06 -4.86 -11.13
C LEU A 256 12.41 -4.82 -10.41
N MET A 257 12.97 -3.62 -10.29
CA MET A 257 14.28 -3.40 -9.68
C MET A 257 14.18 -3.23 -8.15
N PRO A 258 15.26 -3.54 -7.40
CA PRO A 258 15.38 -3.12 -6.00
C PRO A 258 15.41 -1.58 -5.84
N PRO A 259 15.07 -1.07 -4.65
CA PRO A 259 15.24 0.35 -4.28
C PRO A 259 16.70 0.81 -4.20
#